data_AF-A0A448MIZ9-F1
#
_entry.id   AF-A0A448MIZ9-F1
#
_cell.length_a   1.000
_cell.length_b   1.000
_cell.length_c   1.000
_cell.angle_alpha   90.00
_cell.angle_beta   90.00
_cell.angle_gamma   90.00
#
_symmetry.space_group_name_H-M   'P 1'
#
loop_
_entity.id
_entity.type
_entity.pdbx_description
1 polymer ?
#
loop_
_entity_poly.entity_id
_entity_poly.type
_entity_poly.pdbx_seq_one_letter_code
_entity_poly.pdbx_strand_id
1 'polypeptide(L)'
;MANAVNNLNYEIAFVQTSPSNMDSFRYRHIKRDNKTYAQLVTLDGDQQEIIQRDNLVSYFQLDSRAFTLNSGNIVDALPAVIRSNFNKLAENYDFIPLGKSRVAGRFVDTIRIVPKDDFRYQYLVLLMKKTAYYCVAICLTGMVNYLISFV
;
A
#
# COMPACT_ATOMS: atom_id res chain seq x y z
N MET A 1 -5.42 9.11 7.33
CA MET A 1 -5.13 7.94 6.46
C MET A 1 -5.12 6.62 7.21
N ALA A 2 -4.28 6.44 8.24
CA ALA A 2 -4.15 5.16 8.96
C ALA A 2 -5.48 4.55 9.46
N ASN A 3 -6.38 5.36 10.02
CA ASN A 3 -7.69 4.87 10.47
C ASN A 3 -8.59 4.37 9.33
N ALA A 4 -8.47 4.91 8.12
CA ALA A 4 -9.28 4.48 6.98
C ALA A 4 -8.78 3.13 6.43
N VAL A 5 -7.46 2.97 6.34
CA VAL A 5 -6.79 1.74 5.87
C VAL A 5 -7.17 0.51 6.69
N ASN A 6 -7.36 0.67 8.01
CA ASN A 6 -7.64 -0.45 8.91
C ASN A 6 -9.13 -0.69 9.19
N ASN A 7 -10.02 0.23 8.80
CA ASN A 7 -11.44 0.15 9.17
C ASN A 7 -12.41 0.10 7.99
N LEU A 8 -12.00 0.57 6.80
CA LEU A 8 -12.88 0.59 5.63
C LEU A 8 -12.82 -0.72 4.86
N ASN A 9 -13.93 -1.05 4.22
CA ASN A 9 -13.97 -2.12 3.22
C ASN A 9 -13.59 -1.52 1.87
N TYR A 10 -12.51 -2.01 1.26
CA TYR A 10 -12.03 -1.50 -0.01
C TYR A 10 -11.32 -2.52 -0.85
N GLU A 11 -11.29 -2.25 -2.14
CA GLU A 11 -10.48 -2.95 -3.14
C GLU A 11 -9.61 -1.90 -3.83
N ILE A 12 -8.32 -2.21 -3.96
CA ILE A 12 -7.35 -1.41 -4.70
C ILE A 12 -6.67 -2.33 -5.72
N ALA A 13 -6.51 -1.84 -6.94
CA ALA A 13 -5.58 -2.41 -7.91
C ALA A 13 -4.37 -1.47 -8.01
N PHE A 14 -3.18 -2.04 -8.15
CA PHE A 14 -1.96 -1.24 -8.25
C PHE A 14 -0.87 -1.97 -8.99
N VAL A 15 0.05 -1.19 -9.53
CA VAL A 15 1.24 -1.68 -10.21
C VAL A 15 2.44 -1.28 -9.35
N GLN A 16 3.28 -2.24 -9.02
CA GLN A 16 4.58 -2.03 -8.43
C GLN A 16 5.62 -2.12 -9.53
N THR A 17 6.45 -1.09 -9.66
CA THR A 17 7.53 -1.05 -10.62
C THR A 17 8.86 -1.00 -9.88
N SER A 18 9.75 -1.89 -10.25
CA SER A 18 11.17 -1.90 -9.90
C SER A 18 11.99 -1.67 -11.18
N PRO A 19 13.30 -1.39 -11.10
CA PRO A 19 14.14 -1.19 -12.28
C PRO A 19 14.10 -2.35 -13.28
N SER A 20 13.83 -3.58 -12.80
CA SER A 20 13.85 -4.79 -13.61
C SER A 20 12.47 -5.34 -13.95
N ASN A 21 11.45 -5.10 -13.10
CA ASN A 21 10.14 -5.75 -13.22
C ASN A 21 9.00 -4.77 -12.96
N MET A 22 7.85 -5.08 -13.55
CA MET A 22 6.58 -4.39 -13.31
C MET A 22 5.52 -5.45 -13.01
N ASP A 23 5.00 -5.41 -11.79
CA ASP A 23 4.05 -6.40 -11.28
C ASP A 23 2.74 -5.71 -10.89
N SER A 24 1.62 -6.24 -11.33
CA SER A 24 0.29 -5.76 -10.98
C SER A 24 -0.30 -6.60 -9.86
N PHE A 25 -0.89 -5.93 -8.89
CA PHE A 25 -1.50 -6.52 -7.71
C PHE A 25 -2.93 -6.00 -7.52
N ARG A 26 -3.76 -6.85 -6.93
CA ARG A 26 -5.07 -6.46 -6.39
C ARG A 26 -5.11 -6.76 -4.90
N TYR A 27 -5.34 -5.73 -4.11
CA TYR A 27 -5.50 -5.83 -2.67
C TYR A 27 -6.93 -5.51 -2.24
N ARG A 28 -7.52 -6.40 -1.46
CA ARG A 28 -8.83 -6.24 -0.85
C ARG A 28 -8.68 -6.22 0.66
N HIS A 29 -9.38 -5.32 1.30
CA HIS A 29 -9.47 -5.23 2.75
C HIS A 29 -10.94 -5.19 3.15
N ILE A 30 -11.32 -6.05 4.09
CA ILE A 30 -12.67 -6.17 4.61
C ILE A 30 -12.57 -6.29 6.13
N LYS A 31 -13.27 -5.42 6.84
CA LYS A 31 -13.49 -5.52 8.28
C LYS A 31 -14.93 -5.92 8.54
N ARG A 32 -15.12 -7.08 9.17
CA ARG A 32 -16.45 -7.63 9.49
C ARG A 32 -16.40 -8.33 10.85
N ASP A 33 -17.40 -8.09 11.70
CA ASP A 33 -17.52 -8.73 13.02
C ASP A 33 -16.25 -8.57 13.89
N ASN A 34 -15.64 -7.38 13.83
CA ASN A 34 -14.36 -7.04 14.48
C ASN A 34 -13.14 -7.90 14.05
N LYS A 35 -13.28 -8.68 12.97
CA LYS A 35 -12.19 -9.43 12.33
C LYS A 35 -11.75 -8.71 11.06
N THR A 36 -10.44 -8.70 10.85
CA THR A 36 -9.83 -8.15 9.64
C THR A 36 -9.59 -9.27 8.65
N TYR A 37 -10.06 -9.08 7.43
CA TYR A 37 -9.79 -9.94 6.30
C TYR A 37 -9.08 -9.12 5.24
N ALA A 38 -7.98 -9.64 4.72
CA ALA A 38 -7.35 -9.04 3.56
C ALA A 38 -6.94 -10.12 2.56
N GLN A 39 -6.86 -9.72 1.30
CA GLN A 39 -6.45 -10.58 0.21
C GLN A 39 -5.55 -9.76 -0.70
N LEU A 40 -4.38 -10.29 -1.01
CA LEU A 40 -3.47 -9.75 -2.02
C LEU A 40 -3.29 -10.81 -3.10
N VAL A 41 -3.55 -10.44 -4.36
CA VAL A 41 -3.43 -11.33 -5.51
C VAL A 41 -2.50 -10.69 -6.52
N THR A 42 -1.50 -11.44 -6.97
CA THR A 42 -0.68 -11.07 -8.12
C THR A 42 -1.50 -11.31 -9.39
N LEU A 43 -1.58 -10.29 -10.24
CA LEU A 43 -2.35 -10.31 -11.48
C LEU A 43 -1.51 -10.69 -12.70
N ASP A 44 -0.18 -10.57 -12.58
CA ASP A 44 0.78 -10.87 -13.64
C ASP A 44 1.62 -12.11 -13.29
N GLY A 45 2.01 -12.88 -14.29
CA GLY A 45 2.87 -14.06 -14.11
C GLY A 45 2.22 -15.20 -13.34
N ASP A 46 3.00 -15.88 -12.50
CA ASP A 46 2.51 -16.98 -11.67
C ASP A 46 1.56 -16.46 -10.60
N GLN A 47 0.38 -17.06 -10.53
CA GLN A 47 -0.65 -16.64 -9.58
C GLN A 47 -0.18 -16.92 -8.16
N GLN A 48 0.14 -15.84 -7.44
CA GLN A 48 0.35 -15.84 -6.00
C GLN A 48 -0.83 -15.15 -5.31
N GLU A 49 -1.31 -15.78 -4.26
CA GLU A 49 -2.42 -15.28 -3.45
C GLU A 49 -2.03 -15.33 -1.96
N ILE A 50 -2.19 -14.19 -1.29
CA ILE A 50 -1.91 -14.05 0.13
C ILE A 50 -3.20 -13.65 0.81
N ILE A 51 -3.65 -14.46 1.77
CA ILE A 51 -4.90 -14.27 2.48
C ILE A 51 -4.58 -14.00 3.95
N GLN A 52 -5.04 -12.86 4.45
CA GLN A 52 -5.02 -12.52 5.86
C GLN A 52 -6.39 -12.78 6.48
N ARG A 53 -6.38 -13.49 7.61
CA ARG A 53 -7.49 -13.66 8.53
C ARG A 53 -7.02 -13.28 9.93
N ASP A 54 -7.36 -12.08 10.34
CA ASP A 54 -6.94 -11.48 11.60
C ASP A 54 -5.41 -11.46 11.72
N ASN A 55 -4.82 -12.24 12.63
CA ASN A 55 -3.37 -12.37 12.82
C ASN A 55 -2.73 -13.53 12.02
N LEU A 56 -3.49 -14.23 11.19
CA LEU A 56 -2.98 -15.33 10.37
C LEU A 56 -2.87 -14.88 8.92
N VAL A 57 -1.69 -15.04 8.34
CA VAL A 57 -1.43 -14.76 6.92
C VAL A 57 -1.04 -16.06 6.24
N SER A 58 -1.88 -16.53 5.32
CA SER A 58 -1.67 -17.73 4.53
C SER A 58 -1.15 -17.36 3.15
N TYR A 59 -0.10 -18.04 2.72
CA TYR A 59 0.54 -17.86 1.42
C TYR A 59 0.19 -19.03 0.51
N PHE A 60 -0.31 -18.71 -0.68
CA PHE A 60 -0.61 -19.65 -1.75
C PHE A 60 0.20 -19.24 -2.97
N GLN A 61 1.07 -20.11 -3.45
CA GLN A 61 1.90 -19.89 -4.62
C GLN A 61 1.91 -21.17 -5.46
N LEU A 62 2.00 -21.01 -6.78
CA LEU A 62 2.21 -22.13 -7.68
C LEU A 62 3.51 -22.86 -7.31
N ASP A 63 3.52 -24.19 -7.42
CA ASP A 63 4.68 -25.05 -7.17
C ASP A 63 5.28 -25.01 -5.74
N SER A 64 4.58 -24.40 -4.79
CA SER A 64 4.97 -24.37 -3.38
C SER A 64 3.84 -24.87 -2.47
N ARG A 65 4.20 -25.43 -1.32
CA ARG A 65 3.20 -25.83 -0.30
C ARG A 65 2.70 -24.57 0.40
N ALA A 66 1.38 -24.46 0.49
CA ALA A 66 0.76 -23.39 1.26
C ALA A 66 1.21 -23.44 2.72
N PHE A 67 1.58 -22.28 3.27
CA PHE A 67 1.98 -22.13 4.66
C PHE A 67 1.27 -20.93 5.28
N THR A 68 1.18 -20.92 6.61
CA THR A 68 0.55 -19.83 7.36
C THR A 68 1.51 -19.30 8.39
N LEU A 69 1.64 -17.97 8.44
CA LEU A 69 2.43 -17.25 9.41
C LEU A 69 1.51 -16.49 10.36
N ASN A 70 1.93 -16.40 11.62
CA ASN A 70 1.28 -15.50 12.57
C ASN A 70 1.88 -14.09 12.40
N SER A 71 1.21 -13.30 11.57
CA SER A 71 1.57 -11.91 11.29
C SER A 71 0.30 -11.08 11.31
N GLY A 72 0.31 -9.97 12.04
CA GLY A 72 -0.85 -9.08 12.13
C GLY A 72 -1.24 -8.42 10.80
N ASN A 73 -0.40 -8.49 9.75
CA ASN A 73 -0.64 -7.88 8.43
C ASN A 73 0.10 -8.59 7.31
N ILE A 74 -0.42 -8.49 6.07
CA ILE A 74 0.31 -8.83 4.84
C ILE A 74 1.46 -7.83 4.66
N VAL A 75 2.71 -8.27 4.82
CA VAL A 75 3.89 -7.38 4.68
C VAL A 75 4.24 -7.12 3.21
N ASP A 76 3.81 -8.02 2.31
CA ASP A 76 4.15 -7.97 0.89
C ASP A 76 3.35 -6.93 0.10
N ALA A 77 4.01 -6.42 -0.96
CA ALA A 77 3.54 -5.51 -2.01
C ALA A 77 2.99 -4.13 -1.59
N LEU A 78 2.60 -3.94 -0.33
CA LEU A 78 2.10 -2.65 0.15
C LEU A 78 3.22 -1.82 0.78
N PRO A 79 3.40 -0.55 0.36
CA PRO A 79 4.39 0.32 0.99
C PRO A 79 4.16 0.45 2.50
N ALA A 80 5.23 0.25 3.29
CA ALA A 80 5.18 0.33 4.74
C ALA A 80 4.61 1.66 5.27
N VAL A 81 4.80 2.76 4.51
CA VAL A 81 4.30 4.09 4.87
C VAL A 81 2.77 4.17 4.94
N ILE A 82 2.03 3.34 4.20
CA ILE A 82 0.54 3.35 4.23
C ILE A 82 0.01 2.96 5.61
N ARG A 83 0.72 2.07 6.31
CA ARG A 83 0.34 1.54 7.62
C ARG A 83 1.15 2.11 8.78
N SER A 84 2.10 3.00 8.50
CA SER A 84 2.95 3.61 9.52
C SER A 84 2.15 4.57 10.40
N ASN A 85 2.54 4.66 11.68
CA ASN A 85 1.98 5.67 12.57
C ASN A 85 2.57 7.04 12.23
N PHE A 86 1.79 7.87 11.55
CA PHE A 86 2.20 9.21 11.11
C PHE A 86 2.65 10.12 12.26
N ASN A 87 2.15 9.93 13.49
CA ASN A 87 2.61 10.72 14.64
C ASN A 87 4.07 10.41 14.98
N LYS A 88 4.44 9.12 14.99
CA LYS A 88 5.84 8.71 15.17
C LYS A 88 6.71 9.05 13.97
N LEU A 89 6.12 9.03 12.77
CA LEU A 89 6.82 9.41 11.54
C LEU A 89 7.19 10.90 11.56
N ALA A 90 6.32 11.77 12.07
CA ALA A 90 6.55 13.23 12.17
C ALA A 90 7.76 13.63 13.03
N GLU A 91 8.19 12.77 13.96
CA GLU A 91 9.40 13.01 14.74
C GLU A 91 10.64 12.99 13.83
N ASN A 92 10.68 12.08 12.86
CA ASN A 92 11.84 11.80 12.03
C ASN A 92 11.71 12.24 10.56
N TYR A 93 10.52 12.62 10.13
CA TYR A 93 10.22 13.02 8.76
C TYR A 93 9.43 14.32 8.74
N ASP A 94 9.70 15.15 7.75
CA ASP A 94 8.94 16.36 7.45
C ASP A 94 7.92 16.11 6.33
N PHE A 95 6.71 16.63 6.53
CA PHE A 95 5.60 16.54 5.59
C PHE A 95 5.46 17.85 4.83
N ILE A 96 5.85 17.85 3.55
CA ILE A 96 5.82 19.02 2.68
C ILE A 96 4.63 18.89 1.72
N PRO A 97 3.54 19.66 1.89
CA PRO A 97 2.45 19.67 0.92
C PRO A 97 2.93 20.34 -0.36
N LEU A 98 2.85 19.62 -1.48
CA LEU A 98 3.21 20.13 -2.81
C LEU A 98 2.01 20.70 -3.58
N GLY A 99 0.82 20.69 -2.96
CA GLY A 99 -0.42 21.20 -3.55
C GLY A 99 -1.22 20.12 -4.28
N LYS A 100 -2.08 20.56 -5.20
CA LYS A 100 -2.98 19.68 -5.96
C LYS A 100 -2.38 19.33 -7.31
N SER A 101 -2.46 18.06 -7.69
CA SER A 101 -2.07 17.57 -9.01
C SER A 101 -3.22 16.79 -9.65
N ARG A 102 -3.01 16.33 -10.87
CA ARG A 102 -3.93 15.43 -11.59
C ARG A 102 -3.20 14.15 -11.98
N VAL A 103 -3.70 13.00 -11.53
CA VAL A 103 -3.17 11.67 -11.84
C VAL A 103 -4.32 10.79 -12.31
N ALA A 104 -4.12 10.05 -13.41
CA ALA A 104 -5.14 9.21 -14.03
C ALA A 104 -6.50 9.94 -14.23
N GLY A 105 -6.44 11.21 -14.65
CA GLY A 105 -7.62 12.05 -14.86
C GLY A 105 -8.31 12.57 -13.60
N ARG A 106 -7.82 12.25 -12.39
CA ARG A 106 -8.43 12.66 -11.11
C ARG A 106 -7.57 13.67 -10.36
N PHE A 107 -8.22 14.57 -9.61
CA PHE A 107 -7.52 15.51 -8.73
C PHE A 107 -7.01 14.81 -7.48
N VAL A 108 -5.74 15.05 -7.15
CA VAL A 108 -5.04 14.44 -6.03
C VAL A 108 -4.30 15.50 -5.23
N ASP A 109 -4.24 15.38 -3.91
CA ASP A 109 -3.40 16.19 -3.04
C ASP A 109 -2.02 15.51 -2.92
N THR A 110 -0.95 16.22 -3.26
CA THR A 110 0.41 15.69 -3.25
C THR A 110 1.13 16.10 -1.98
N ILE A 111 1.68 15.13 -1.25
CA ILE A 111 2.47 15.34 -0.03
C ILE A 111 3.81 14.64 -0.20
N ARG A 112 4.91 15.36 -0.01
CA ARG A 112 6.26 14.79 0.06
C ARG A 112 6.62 14.54 1.52
N ILE A 113 7.10 13.35 1.83
CA ILE A 113 7.60 12.95 3.14
C ILE A 113 9.11 12.83 3.01
N VAL A 114 9.83 13.75 3.63
CA VAL A 114 11.29 13.86 3.54
C VAL A 114 11.89 13.49 4.90
N PRO A 115 12.87 12.57 4.97
CA PRO A 115 13.53 12.29 6.23
C PRO A 115 14.35 13.50 6.70
N LYS A 116 14.45 13.65 8.02
CA LYS A 116 15.35 14.65 8.63
C LYS A 116 16.82 14.20 8.65
N ASP A 117 17.08 12.95 8.27
CA ASP A 117 18.40 12.35 8.17
C ASP A 117 18.67 11.84 6.73
N ASP A 118 19.96 11.67 6.40
CA ASP A 118 20.39 11.22 5.06
C ASP A 118 20.36 9.68 4.89
N PHE A 119 19.95 8.94 5.92
CA PHE A 119 19.99 7.48 5.94
C PHE A 119 18.67 6.82 5.53
N ARG A 120 17.66 7.61 5.15
CA ARG A 120 16.30 7.13 4.86
C ARG A 120 15.84 7.57 3.48
N TYR A 121 14.85 6.86 2.96
CA TYR A 121 14.24 7.20 1.68
C TYR A 121 13.16 8.27 1.85
N GLN A 122 13.07 9.17 0.87
CA GLN A 122 11.94 10.07 0.74
C GLN A 122 10.76 9.38 0.05
N TYR A 123 9.54 9.77 0.42
CA TYR A 123 8.30 9.28 -0.17
C TYR A 123 7.53 10.44 -0.80
N LEU A 124 7.01 10.24 -2.01
CA LEU A 124 6.01 11.12 -2.59
C LEU A 124 4.66 10.43 -2.53
N VAL A 125 3.73 10.98 -1.75
CA VAL A 125 2.42 10.40 -1.49
C VAL A 125 1.34 11.24 -2.16
N LEU A 126 0.55 10.63 -3.03
CA LEU A 126 -0.54 11.27 -3.75
C LEU A 126 -1.88 10.80 -3.17
N LEU A 127 -2.65 11.72 -2.60
CA LEU A 127 -3.90 11.44 -1.91
C LEU A 127 -5.09 11.78 -2.80
N MET A 128 -5.94 10.80 -3.08
CA MET A 128 -7.22 11.07 -3.73
C MET A 128 -8.34 11.20 -2.71
N LYS A 129 -9.11 12.29 -2.79
CA LYS A 129 -10.33 12.46 -2.01
C LYS A 129 -11.52 11.95 -2.81
N LYS A 130 -11.87 10.67 -2.63
CA LYS A 130 -13.20 10.15 -2.98
C LYS A 130 -13.87 9.64 -1.70
N THR A 131 -15.19 9.79 -1.61
CA THR A 131 -16.05 9.58 -0.43
C THR A 131 -15.97 8.20 0.24
N ALA A 132 -15.14 7.27 -0.24
CA ALA A 132 -14.95 5.93 0.32
C ALA A 132 -13.51 5.38 0.24
N TYR A 133 -12.61 5.96 -0.55
CA TYR A 133 -11.27 5.40 -0.79
C TYR A 133 -10.20 6.48 -0.83
N TYR A 134 -9.13 6.31 -0.04
CA TYR A 134 -7.91 7.08 -0.17
C TYR A 134 -6.98 6.32 -1.12
N CYS A 135 -6.79 6.81 -2.34
CA CYS A 135 -5.66 6.34 -3.15
C CYS A 135 -4.37 6.94 -2.58
N VAL A 136 -3.31 6.15 -2.60
CA VAL A 136 -2.01 6.49 -2.02
C VAL A 136 -0.91 6.12 -3.00
N ALA A 137 -0.76 6.80 -4.15
CA ALA A 137 0.38 6.50 -5.02
C ALA A 137 1.68 6.95 -4.32
N ILE A 138 2.63 6.04 -4.16
CA ILE A 138 3.87 6.23 -3.40
C ILE A 138 5.04 6.02 -4.33
N CYS A 139 5.74 7.10 -4.64
CA CYS A 139 7.01 7.03 -5.36
C CYS A 139 8.14 7.14 -4.33
N LEU A 140 8.92 6.07 -4.13
CA LEU A 140 10.21 6.19 -3.43
C LEU A 140 11.23 6.67 -4.44
N THR A 141 11.87 7.80 -4.16
CA THR A 141 13.03 8.21 -4.94
C THR A 141 14.21 7.38 -4.46
N GLY A 142 14.47 6.25 -5.14
CA GLY A 142 15.55 5.33 -4.76
C GLY A 142 15.58 4.03 -5.56
N MET A 143 14.51 3.23 -5.53
CA MET A 143 14.52 1.90 -6.18
C MET A 143 13.15 1.32 -6.56
N VAL A 144 12.01 1.76 -6.00
CA VAL A 144 10.71 1.13 -6.30
C VAL A 144 9.64 2.20 -6.41
N ASN A 145 8.97 2.29 -7.57
CA ASN A 145 7.85 3.19 -7.76
C ASN A 145 6.55 2.39 -7.69
N TYR A 146 5.58 2.85 -6.89
CA TYR A 146 4.25 2.24 -6.83
C TYR A 146 3.27 3.13 -7.59
N LEU A 147 2.74 2.63 -8.71
CA LEU A 147 1.68 3.26 -9.48
C LEU A 147 0.34 2.59 -9.14
N ILE A 148 -0.40 3.17 -8.21
CA ILE A 148 -1.71 2.65 -7.81
C ILE A 148 -2.79 3.17 -8.77
N SER A 149 -3.45 2.27 -9.49
CA SER A 149 -4.50 2.57 -10.47
C SER A 149 -5.79 1.81 -10.13
N PHE A 150 -6.87 2.53 -9.82
CA PHE A 150 -8.17 1.93 -9.56
C PHE A 150 -8.95 1.79 -10.88
N VAL A 151 -9.32 0.55 -11.22
CA VAL A 151 -10.45 0.25 -12.11
C VAL A 151 -11.73 0.24 -11.28
#